data_AF-A0A5N9G8B6-F1
#
_entry.id   AF-A0A5N9G8B6-F1
#
_cell.length_a   1.000
_cell.length_b   1.000
_cell.length_c   1.000
_cell.angle_alpha   90.00
_cell.angle_beta   90.00
_cell.angle_gamma   90.00
#
_symmetry.space_group_name_H-M   'P 1'
#
loop_
_entity.id
_entity.type
_entity.pdbx_description
1 polymer ?
#
loop_
_entity_poly.entity_id
_entity_poly.type
_entity_poly.pdbx_seq_one_letter_code
_entity_poly.pdbx_strand_id
1 'polypeptide(L)'
;MENLGDILKRLADTRRAANGDDGTNGHGSAPETELEDVCPSCQGRGWLTPQVPVGHPDFGGFEPCHCQANQTAQDRSERLRRYSNLGHLTRFTFETLNPQGVLDDPESQHMFSASFEAAVAYAEEPKGWLALVGPHGSGKTHLAAAVANRCIEDGNPVFFVHVPDLLDHLRASYAPNSEINYSDLFERVNDAPLLVLDGLGAQSSTSWAQEKLQQIFNHRANAGLPTVITTTTELNELDPYLASRMRQPLLCRILEVRPTHAGGQGQSHRLGRVEPEMLRRMTFEQFDIRGNRPSSQQQASLQAAFEAAQSYARDPDGWLTLFGDTGVGKTHLAVAIAAERLKLGMTAYFAFVPELLDYLRFTFTPESRVTYDRVFDQIKNAPLLILDDLGQENTSPWAYEKLYQIVVHRHNARLPTIITSMLDLTDESGPISSRVQDPSVGLLIRMDAPDYRVKRQRGGNPRDRRANR
;
A
#
# COMPACT_ATOMS: atom_id res chain seq x y z
N MET A 1 -29.83 -18.66 -37.27
CA MET A 1 -29.24 -18.05 -36.06
C MET A 1 -30.04 -16.79 -35.80
N GLU A 2 -30.96 -16.85 -34.83
CA GLU A 2 -31.74 -15.67 -34.43
C GLU A 2 -30.84 -14.69 -33.65
N ASN A 3 -31.02 -13.39 -33.88
CA ASN A 3 -30.28 -12.31 -33.25
C ASN A 3 -30.69 -12.18 -31.77
N LEU A 4 -29.71 -12.14 -30.86
CA LEU A 4 -29.92 -12.08 -29.41
C LEU A 4 -30.79 -10.87 -28.98
N GLY A 5 -30.80 -9.80 -29.77
CA GLY A 5 -31.64 -8.63 -29.56
C GLY A 5 -33.15 -8.91 -29.71
N ASP A 6 -33.53 -9.81 -30.61
CA ASP A 6 -34.94 -10.14 -30.86
C ASP A 6 -35.51 -11.09 -29.78
N ILE A 7 -34.64 -11.89 -29.17
CA ILE A 7 -34.99 -12.78 -28.03
C ILE A 7 -35.25 -11.95 -26.77
N LEU A 8 -34.43 -10.94 -26.51
CA LEU A 8 -34.59 -10.06 -25.34
C LEU A 8 -35.82 -9.16 -25.44
N LYS A 9 -36.18 -8.71 -26.66
CA LYS A 9 -37.38 -7.92 -26.89
C LYS A 9 -38.67 -8.70 -26.61
N ARG A 10 -38.73 -9.98 -27.04
CA ARG A 10 -39.86 -10.87 -26.73
C ARG A 10 -40.01 -11.19 -25.24
N LEU A 11 -38.92 -11.27 -24.49
CA LEU A 11 -38.93 -11.47 -23.03
C LEU A 11 -39.37 -10.21 -22.25
N ALA A 12 -39.11 -9.02 -22.80
CA ALA A 12 -39.59 -7.76 -22.22
C ALA A 12 -41.09 -7.54 -22.47
N ASP A 13 -41.58 -7.89 -23.66
CA ASP A 13 -42.99 -7.72 -24.03
C ASP A 13 -43.91 -8.74 -23.33
N THR A 14 -43.43 -9.96 -23.07
CA THR A 14 -44.18 -10.97 -22.28
C THR A 14 -44.32 -10.59 -20.80
N ARG A 15 -43.38 -9.82 -20.23
CA ARG A 15 -43.50 -9.30 -18.85
C ARG A 15 -44.48 -8.15 -18.72
N ARG A 16 -44.68 -7.34 -19.78
CA ARG A 16 -45.65 -6.23 -19.77
C ARG A 16 -47.10 -6.69 -19.93
N ALA A 17 -47.35 -7.82 -20.59
CA ALA A 17 -48.69 -8.38 -20.73
C ALA A 17 -49.19 -9.13 -19.46
N ALA A 18 -48.31 -9.43 -18.50
CA ALA A 18 -48.65 -10.20 -17.30
C ALA A 18 -49.01 -9.35 -16.06
N ASN A 19 -48.80 -8.02 -16.11
CA ASN A 19 -49.07 -7.10 -14.99
C ASN A 19 -50.21 -6.13 -15.31
N GLY A 20 -51.38 -6.67 -15.63
CA GLY A 20 -52.61 -5.91 -15.76
C GLY A 20 -53.81 -6.76 -15.35
N ASP A 21 -54.04 -6.93 -14.05
CA ASP A 21 -55.34 -6.62 -13.43
C ASP A 21 -55.31 -6.81 -11.89
N ASP A 22 -56.07 -5.92 -11.24
CA ASP A 22 -56.65 -5.93 -9.89
C ASP A 22 -55.81 -5.85 -8.60
N GLY A 23 -56.02 -4.73 -7.87
CA GLY A 23 -56.80 -4.84 -6.64
C GLY A 23 -56.13 -4.64 -5.26
N THR A 24 -55.97 -3.38 -4.86
CA THR A 24 -56.12 -2.84 -3.48
C THR A 24 -55.07 -3.11 -2.36
N ASN A 25 -54.74 -1.99 -1.69
CA ASN A 25 -54.31 -1.77 -0.30
C ASN A 25 -52.84 -1.94 0.13
N GLY A 26 -52.21 -0.79 0.42
CA GLY A 26 -51.71 -0.55 1.79
C GLY A 26 -50.20 -0.57 2.05
N HIS A 27 -49.60 0.62 2.04
CA HIS A 27 -48.50 1.10 2.91
C HIS A 27 -47.13 0.39 2.85
N GLY A 28 -46.13 1.14 2.36
CA GLY A 28 -44.71 0.85 2.60
C GLY A 28 -43.81 1.54 1.58
N SER A 29 -43.51 2.83 1.80
CA SER A 29 -42.54 3.59 1.00
C SER A 29 -41.13 3.01 1.18
N ALA A 30 -40.62 2.34 0.14
CA ALA A 30 -39.19 2.13 -0.06
C ALA A 30 -38.62 3.36 -0.80
N PRO A 31 -37.43 3.85 -0.44
CA PRO A 31 -36.88 5.07 -1.03
C PRO A 31 -36.53 4.82 -2.50
N GLU A 32 -37.11 5.63 -3.37
CA GLU A 32 -36.71 5.75 -4.77
C GLU A 32 -35.24 6.21 -4.79
N THR A 33 -34.36 5.36 -5.30
CA THR A 33 -33.00 5.77 -5.69
C THR A 33 -33.11 6.79 -6.80
N GLU A 34 -32.91 8.07 -6.45
CA GLU A 34 -32.72 9.17 -7.38
C GLU A 34 -31.60 8.81 -8.36
N LEU A 35 -31.95 8.75 -9.64
CA LEU A 35 -31.00 8.66 -10.74
C LEU A 35 -30.24 10.00 -10.78
N GLU A 36 -28.98 10.00 -10.36
CA GLU A 36 -28.12 11.20 -10.35
C GLU A 36 -28.03 11.82 -11.76
N ASP A 37 -28.56 13.04 -11.91
CA ASP A 37 -28.41 13.86 -13.12
C ASP A 37 -26.92 14.22 -13.34
N VAL A 38 -26.26 13.48 -14.23
CA VAL A 38 -24.89 13.78 -14.67
C VAL A 38 -24.91 15.06 -15.51
N CYS A 39 -24.23 16.11 -15.06
CA CYS A 39 -24.19 17.40 -15.77
C CYS A 39 -23.66 17.22 -17.21
N PRO A 40 -24.41 17.63 -18.25
CA PRO A 40 -24.05 17.38 -19.65
C PRO A 40 -22.81 18.16 -20.13
N SER A 41 -22.45 19.26 -19.48
CA SER A 41 -21.30 20.08 -19.89
C SER A 41 -19.97 19.56 -19.36
N CYS A 42 -19.94 19.01 -18.15
CA CYS A 42 -18.72 18.43 -17.58
C CYS A 42 -18.78 16.91 -17.51
N GLN A 43 -19.88 16.27 -17.93
CA GLN A 43 -20.12 14.83 -17.83
C GLN A 43 -19.84 14.28 -16.42
N GLY A 44 -20.23 15.04 -15.40
CA GLY A 44 -19.98 14.70 -14.00
C GLY A 44 -18.57 15.00 -13.49
N ARG A 45 -17.63 15.45 -14.34
CA ARG A 45 -16.28 15.89 -13.95
C ARG A 45 -16.37 17.11 -13.02
N GLY A 46 -17.19 18.11 -13.34
CA GLY A 46 -17.41 19.30 -12.51
C GLY A 46 -16.56 20.52 -12.91
N TRP A 47 -15.59 20.37 -13.80
CA TRP A 47 -14.75 21.46 -14.31
C TRP A 47 -14.63 21.38 -15.83
N LEU A 48 -14.20 22.49 -16.44
CA LEU A 48 -13.96 22.61 -17.87
C LEU A 48 -12.52 23.05 -18.10
N THR A 49 -11.86 22.44 -19.08
CA THR A 49 -10.56 22.86 -19.61
C THR A 49 -10.78 23.84 -20.76
N PRO A 50 -10.39 25.13 -20.64
CA PRO A 50 -10.47 26.08 -21.74
C PRO A 50 -9.63 25.60 -22.93
N GLN A 51 -10.26 25.49 -24.09
CA GLN A 51 -9.60 25.10 -25.35
C GLN A 51 -8.94 26.32 -25.99
N VAL A 52 -7.80 26.75 -25.41
CA VAL A 52 -7.01 27.89 -25.91
C VAL A 52 -5.70 27.41 -26.56
N PRO A 53 -5.02 28.22 -27.39
CA PRO A 53 -3.74 27.83 -28.00
C PRO A 53 -2.59 27.75 -27.00
N VAL A 54 -1.58 26.92 -27.32
CA VAL A 54 -0.34 26.78 -26.53
C VAL A 54 0.34 28.15 -26.36
N GLY A 55 0.50 28.60 -25.12
CA GLY A 55 1.09 29.90 -24.78
C GLY A 55 0.10 30.97 -24.28
N HIS A 56 -1.21 30.68 -24.27
CA HIS A 56 -2.21 31.51 -23.59
C HIS A 56 -2.10 31.34 -22.05
N PRO A 57 -2.34 32.37 -21.22
CA PRO A 57 -2.31 32.25 -19.75
C PRO A 57 -3.24 31.17 -19.21
N ASP A 58 -4.38 30.97 -19.87
CA ASP A 58 -5.38 29.97 -19.51
C ASP A 58 -5.17 28.61 -20.21
N PHE A 59 -4.06 28.45 -20.95
CA PHE A 59 -3.70 27.18 -21.56
C PHE A 59 -3.32 26.17 -20.49
N GLY A 60 -4.09 25.08 -20.38
CA GLY A 60 -3.99 24.14 -19.25
C GLY A 60 -4.66 24.65 -17.96
N GLY A 61 -5.37 25.79 -18.02
CA GLY A 61 -6.20 26.26 -16.93
C GLY A 61 -7.47 25.42 -16.75
N PHE A 62 -8.16 25.61 -15.62
CA PHE A 62 -9.43 24.94 -15.36
C PHE A 62 -10.41 25.95 -14.79
N GLU A 63 -11.63 25.95 -15.33
CA GLU A 63 -12.72 26.74 -14.81
C GLU A 63 -13.77 25.84 -14.19
N PRO A 64 -14.36 26.23 -13.03
CA PRO A 64 -15.45 25.49 -12.44
C PRO A 64 -16.63 25.43 -13.41
N CYS A 65 -17.18 24.24 -13.64
CA CYS A 65 -18.39 24.11 -14.44
C CYS A 65 -19.53 24.84 -13.74
N HIS A 66 -20.44 25.45 -14.50
CA HIS A 66 -21.62 26.13 -13.97
C HIS A 66 -22.45 25.26 -13.01
N CYS A 67 -22.40 23.92 -13.15
CA CYS A 67 -23.08 23.01 -12.23
C CYS A 67 -22.54 23.09 -10.78
N GLN A 68 -21.35 23.67 -10.58
CA GLN A 68 -20.75 23.93 -9.26
C GLN A 68 -21.19 25.27 -8.63
N ALA A 69 -21.77 26.20 -9.39
CA ALA A 69 -22.08 27.56 -8.91
C ALA A 69 -23.22 27.62 -7.87
N ASN A 70 -24.08 26.59 -7.82
CA ASN A 70 -25.25 26.53 -6.93
C ASN A 70 -25.06 25.61 -5.70
N GLN A 71 -23.85 25.10 -5.44
CA GLN A 71 -23.61 24.08 -4.40
C GLN A 71 -22.95 24.68 -3.15
N THR A 72 -23.32 24.18 -1.97
CA THR A 72 -22.69 24.55 -0.70
C THR A 72 -21.23 24.08 -0.68
N ALA A 73 -20.33 24.81 0.01
CA ALA A 73 -18.91 24.43 0.10
C ALA A 73 -18.69 23.00 0.65
N GLN A 74 -19.58 22.54 1.54
CA GLN A 74 -19.56 21.17 2.07
C GLN A 74 -19.94 20.12 1.02
N ASP A 75 -21.03 20.32 0.28
CA ASP A 75 -21.45 19.42 -0.81
C ASP A 75 -20.37 19.32 -1.90
N ARG A 76 -19.71 20.45 -2.19
CA ARG A 76 -18.57 20.53 -3.12
C ARG A 76 -17.40 19.68 -2.63
N SER A 77 -16.97 19.85 -1.38
CA SER A 77 -15.84 19.08 -0.81
C SER A 77 -16.14 17.58 -0.78
N GLU A 78 -17.36 17.19 -0.38
CA GLU A 78 -17.75 15.79 -0.27
C GLU A 78 -17.81 15.11 -1.65
N ARG A 79 -18.31 15.82 -2.67
CA ARG A 79 -18.28 15.37 -4.06
C ARG A 79 -16.84 15.23 -4.57
N LEU A 80 -15.97 16.22 -4.34
CA LEU A 80 -14.55 16.14 -4.71
C LEU A 80 -13.84 14.95 -4.05
N ARG A 81 -14.14 14.66 -2.78
CA ARG A 81 -13.62 13.47 -2.10
C ARG A 81 -14.04 12.17 -2.79
N ARG A 82 -15.29 12.04 -3.24
CA ARG A 82 -15.75 10.87 -4.01
C ARG A 82 -14.97 10.68 -5.32
N TYR A 83 -14.62 11.77 -6.01
CA TYR A 83 -13.86 11.70 -7.27
C TYR A 83 -12.35 11.55 -7.09
N SER A 84 -11.82 11.90 -5.91
CA SER A 84 -10.39 11.98 -5.65
C SER A 84 -9.66 10.64 -5.52
N ASN A 85 -10.40 9.53 -5.43
CA ASN A 85 -9.85 8.19 -5.25
C ASN A 85 -8.94 8.07 -4.00
N LEU A 86 -9.11 8.95 -3.01
CA LEU A 86 -8.38 8.93 -1.74
C LEU A 86 -8.84 7.81 -0.79
N GLY A 87 -10.11 7.40 -0.86
CA GLY A 87 -10.68 6.35 -0.01
C GLY A 87 -10.37 6.56 1.49
N HIS A 88 -9.67 5.59 2.10
CA HIS A 88 -9.24 5.63 3.50
C HIS A 88 -8.19 6.71 3.82
N LEU A 89 -7.57 7.33 2.82
CA LEU A 89 -6.56 8.37 2.99
C LEU A 89 -7.16 9.74 3.30
N THR A 90 -8.48 9.89 3.21
CA THR A 90 -9.21 11.12 3.56
C THR A 90 -8.99 11.60 5.00
N ARG A 91 -8.63 10.67 5.91
CA ARG A 91 -8.32 10.97 7.31
C ARG A 91 -6.96 11.61 7.55
N PHE A 92 -6.06 11.60 6.56
CA PHE A 92 -4.71 12.12 6.71
C PHE A 92 -4.65 13.56 6.23
N THR A 93 -4.83 14.50 7.16
CA THR A 93 -4.66 15.94 6.94
C THR A 93 -3.40 16.45 7.65
N PHE A 94 -2.96 17.66 7.31
CA PHE A 94 -1.84 18.31 8.00
C PHE A 94 -2.07 18.45 9.53
N GLU A 95 -3.33 18.48 9.98
CA GLU A 95 -3.70 18.57 11.40
C GLU A 95 -3.56 17.22 12.14
N THR A 96 -3.68 16.10 11.40
CA THR A 96 -3.57 14.75 11.97
C THR A 96 -2.15 14.19 11.93
N LEU A 97 -1.30 14.76 11.09
CA LEU A 97 0.09 14.33 10.92
C LEU A 97 0.98 14.89 12.02
N ASN A 98 1.89 14.07 12.54
CA ASN A 98 2.94 14.58 13.43
C ASN A 98 3.96 15.38 12.60
N PRO A 99 4.16 16.69 12.85
CA PRO A 99 5.12 17.52 12.12
C PRO A 99 6.58 17.07 12.31
N GLN A 100 6.86 16.26 13.33
CA GLN A 100 8.19 15.69 13.59
C GLN A 100 8.37 14.29 13.00
N GLY A 101 7.34 13.72 12.36
CA GLY A 101 7.39 12.35 11.83
C GLY A 101 7.25 11.27 12.91
N VAL A 102 7.53 10.01 12.56
CA VAL A 102 7.29 8.84 13.44
C VAL A 102 8.55 8.42 14.23
N LEU A 103 9.72 8.93 13.85
CA LEU A 103 11.01 8.51 14.40
C LEU A 103 11.56 9.52 15.41
N ASP A 104 12.21 9.02 16.46
CA ASP A 104 12.78 9.81 17.56
C ASP A 104 14.20 10.35 17.24
N ASP A 105 14.62 10.29 15.98
CA ASP A 105 15.96 10.73 15.53
C ASP A 105 15.96 12.21 15.12
N PRO A 106 16.84 13.07 15.71
CA PRO A 106 16.84 14.51 15.45
C PRO A 106 17.06 14.91 13.99
N GLU A 107 17.90 14.18 13.24
CA GLU A 107 18.18 14.46 11.83
C GLU A 107 16.95 14.17 10.96
N SER A 108 16.33 13.00 11.18
CA SER A 108 15.08 12.59 10.52
C SER A 108 13.91 13.51 10.86
N GLN A 109 13.79 13.95 12.11
CA GLN A 109 12.76 14.90 12.53
C GLN A 109 12.92 16.26 11.85
N HIS A 110 14.15 16.75 11.72
CA HIS A 110 14.42 18.02 11.05
C HIS A 110 14.10 17.95 9.55
N MET A 111 14.51 16.88 8.86
CA MET A 111 14.21 16.67 7.44
C MET A 111 12.71 16.50 7.18
N PHE A 112 12.02 15.75 8.03
CA PHE A 112 10.57 15.59 7.93
C PHE A 112 9.85 16.92 8.15
N SER A 113 10.24 17.70 9.17
CA SER A 113 9.66 19.03 9.44
C SER A 113 9.86 19.99 8.27
N ALA A 114 11.06 20.04 7.68
CA ALA A 114 11.33 20.87 6.51
C ALA A 114 10.50 20.42 5.29
N SER A 115 10.35 19.10 5.10
CA SER A 115 9.50 18.54 4.04
C SER A 115 8.01 18.83 4.28
N PHE A 116 7.57 18.79 5.54
CA PHE A 116 6.21 19.10 5.95
C PHE A 116 5.86 20.56 5.67
N GLU A 117 6.71 21.51 6.09
CA GLU A 117 6.53 22.94 5.81
C GLU A 117 6.49 23.22 4.30
N ALA A 118 7.39 22.60 3.54
CA ALA A 118 7.41 22.74 2.08
C ALA A 118 6.16 22.14 1.41
N ALA A 119 5.62 21.04 1.94
CA ALA A 119 4.39 20.42 1.45
C ALA A 119 3.16 21.28 1.77
N VAL A 120 3.10 21.90 2.96
CA VAL A 120 2.07 22.88 3.32
C VAL A 120 2.10 24.05 2.34
N ALA A 121 3.28 24.64 2.10
CA ALA A 121 3.42 25.76 1.16
C ALA A 121 2.99 25.37 -0.28
N TYR A 122 3.28 24.14 -0.71
CA TYR A 122 2.83 23.65 -2.02
C TYR A 122 1.30 23.43 -2.08
N ALA A 123 0.66 23.04 -0.98
CA ALA A 123 -0.78 22.82 -0.96
C ALA A 123 -1.57 24.14 -1.10
N GLU A 124 -1.06 25.24 -0.55
CA GLU A 124 -1.65 26.58 -0.67
C GLU A 124 -1.57 27.12 -2.11
N GLU A 125 -0.47 26.86 -2.81
CA GLU A 125 -0.27 27.30 -4.18
C GLU A 125 0.37 26.18 -5.04
N PRO A 126 -0.43 25.20 -5.50
CA PRO A 126 0.09 24.06 -6.23
C PRO A 126 0.58 24.49 -7.61
N LYS A 127 1.89 24.65 -7.75
CA LYS A 127 2.58 25.02 -8.99
C LYS A 127 3.76 24.11 -9.27
N GLY A 128 3.87 23.66 -10.52
CA GLY A 128 4.90 22.70 -10.90
C GLY A 128 4.71 21.36 -10.21
N TRP A 129 5.78 20.62 -10.00
CA TRP A 129 5.75 19.27 -9.45
C TRP A 129 6.40 19.21 -8.08
N LEU A 130 5.88 18.35 -7.22
CA LEU A 130 6.44 18.06 -5.90
C LEU A 130 6.80 16.58 -5.82
N ALA A 131 8.09 16.28 -5.65
CA ALA A 131 8.55 14.91 -5.48
C ALA A 131 8.93 14.64 -4.02
N LEU A 132 8.24 13.72 -3.37
CA LEU A 132 8.55 13.23 -2.04
C LEU A 132 9.40 11.96 -2.15
N VAL A 133 10.65 12.01 -1.67
CA VAL A 133 11.63 10.93 -1.79
C VAL A 133 12.00 10.42 -0.41
N GLY A 134 12.17 9.10 -0.27
CA GLY A 134 12.64 8.48 0.97
C GLY A 134 12.19 7.03 1.13
N PRO A 135 12.73 6.30 2.11
CA PRO A 135 12.47 4.86 2.29
C PRO A 135 11.01 4.56 2.65
N HIS A 136 10.59 3.31 2.51
CA HIS A 136 9.26 2.85 2.96
C HIS A 136 9.01 3.22 4.44
N GLY A 137 7.75 3.48 4.79
CA GLY A 137 7.37 3.89 6.16
C GLY A 137 7.78 5.32 6.56
N SER A 138 8.42 6.11 5.69
CA SER A 138 8.81 7.49 6.00
C SER A 138 7.67 8.51 6.01
N GLY A 139 6.44 8.10 5.68
CA GLY A 139 5.27 8.99 5.69
C GLY A 139 4.98 9.75 4.38
N LYS A 140 5.69 9.47 3.28
CA LYS A 140 5.49 10.13 1.97
C LYS A 140 4.03 10.07 1.49
N THR A 141 3.43 8.88 1.49
CA THR A 141 2.03 8.67 1.08
C THR A 141 1.07 9.48 1.94
N HIS A 142 1.30 9.51 3.24
CA HIS A 142 0.48 10.30 4.17
C HIS A 142 0.65 11.80 3.93
N LEU A 143 1.87 12.27 3.67
CA LEU A 143 2.15 13.67 3.38
C LEU A 143 1.55 14.09 2.02
N ALA A 144 1.62 13.23 1.00
CA ALA A 144 0.97 13.45 -0.29
C ALA A 144 -0.56 13.46 -0.17
N ALA A 145 -1.12 12.58 0.67
CA ALA A 145 -2.55 12.59 0.98
C ALA A 145 -2.96 13.86 1.73
N ALA A 146 -2.13 14.40 2.62
CA ALA A 146 -2.41 15.67 3.29
C ALA A 146 -2.39 16.87 2.35
N VAL A 147 -1.44 16.91 1.39
CA VAL A 147 -1.46 17.89 0.29
C VAL A 147 -2.76 17.77 -0.49
N ALA A 148 -3.14 16.54 -0.89
CA ALA A 148 -4.38 16.30 -1.63
C ALA A 148 -5.62 16.76 -0.86
N ASN A 149 -5.73 16.42 0.42
CA ASN A 149 -6.87 16.78 1.26
C ASN A 149 -7.00 18.30 1.44
N ARG A 150 -5.87 19.01 1.66
CA ARG A 150 -5.89 20.47 1.77
C ARG A 150 -6.38 21.11 0.47
N CYS A 151 -5.86 20.68 -0.68
CA CYS A 151 -6.31 21.19 -1.98
C CYS A 151 -7.82 20.94 -2.20
N ILE A 152 -8.34 19.78 -1.78
CA ILE A 152 -9.78 19.47 -1.86
C ILE A 152 -10.61 20.39 -0.96
N GLU A 153 -10.11 20.73 0.23
CA GLU A 153 -10.75 21.67 1.15
C GLU A 153 -10.82 23.08 0.58
N ASP A 154 -9.78 23.49 -0.15
CA ASP A 154 -9.75 24.77 -0.88
C ASP A 154 -10.61 24.75 -2.17
N GLY A 155 -11.28 23.64 -2.43
CA GLY A 155 -12.18 23.45 -3.56
C GLY A 155 -11.49 23.06 -4.87
N ASN A 156 -10.19 22.71 -4.82
CA ASN A 156 -9.43 22.24 -5.97
C ASN A 156 -9.59 20.72 -6.13
N PRO A 157 -10.01 20.24 -7.32
CA PRO A 157 -10.12 18.81 -7.57
C PRO A 157 -8.74 18.15 -7.65
N VAL A 158 -8.60 17.04 -6.93
CA VAL A 158 -7.37 16.24 -6.88
C VAL A 158 -7.69 14.83 -7.33
N PHE A 159 -6.83 14.23 -8.14
CA PHE A 159 -6.91 12.82 -8.48
C PHE A 159 -5.72 12.08 -7.84
N PHE A 160 -6.00 11.23 -6.86
CA PHE A 160 -5.00 10.41 -6.18
C PHE A 160 -5.00 9.00 -6.76
N VAL A 161 -3.85 8.51 -7.18
CA VAL A 161 -3.74 7.15 -7.72
C VAL A 161 -2.44 6.49 -7.31
N HIS A 162 -2.54 5.22 -6.92
CA HIS A 162 -1.37 4.38 -6.70
C HIS A 162 -0.83 3.93 -8.06
N VAL A 163 0.46 4.14 -8.33
CA VAL A 163 1.05 3.90 -9.66
C VAL A 163 0.92 2.44 -10.11
N PRO A 164 1.17 1.42 -9.27
CA PRO A 164 0.89 0.02 -9.63
C PRO A 164 -0.56 -0.22 -10.04
N ASP A 165 -1.53 0.26 -9.26
CA ASP A 165 -2.95 0.09 -9.54
C ASP A 165 -3.36 0.79 -10.84
N LEU A 166 -2.79 1.98 -11.11
CA LEU A 166 -3.00 2.69 -12.37
C LEU A 166 -2.56 1.83 -13.56
N LEU A 167 -1.36 1.29 -13.50
CA LEU A 167 -0.78 0.48 -14.57
C LEU A 167 -1.57 -0.82 -14.76
N ASP A 168 -2.02 -1.46 -13.69
CA ASP A 168 -2.84 -2.68 -13.79
C ASP A 168 -4.21 -2.39 -14.39
N HIS A 169 -4.88 -1.29 -14.00
CA HIS A 169 -6.13 -0.87 -14.63
C HIS A 169 -5.96 -0.54 -16.12
N LEU A 170 -4.92 0.22 -16.46
CA LEU A 170 -4.61 0.52 -17.86
C LEU A 170 -4.34 -0.76 -18.65
N ARG A 171 -3.67 -1.76 -18.07
CA ARG A 171 -3.42 -3.06 -18.71
C ARG A 171 -4.68 -3.88 -18.87
N ALA A 172 -5.54 -3.93 -17.86
CA ALA A 172 -6.79 -4.69 -17.87
C ALA A 172 -7.78 -4.15 -18.93
N SER A 173 -7.80 -2.83 -19.15
CA SER A 173 -8.65 -2.19 -20.16
C SER A 173 -8.21 -2.43 -21.63
N TYR A 174 -7.08 -3.10 -21.85
CA TYR A 174 -6.69 -3.63 -23.17
C TYR A 174 -7.18 -5.06 -23.44
N ALA A 175 -7.83 -5.71 -22.47
CA ALA A 175 -8.39 -7.04 -22.68
C ALA A 175 -9.61 -6.97 -23.62
N PRO A 176 -9.81 -7.93 -24.55
CA PRO A 176 -10.84 -7.87 -25.60
C PRO A 176 -12.30 -7.74 -25.14
N ASN A 177 -12.58 -7.74 -23.83
CA ASN A 177 -13.92 -7.85 -23.22
C ASN A 177 -14.18 -6.82 -22.09
N SER A 178 -13.39 -5.76 -21.93
CA SER A 178 -13.62 -4.80 -20.84
C SER A 178 -14.65 -3.72 -21.19
N GLU A 179 -15.69 -3.55 -20.36
CA GLU A 179 -16.72 -2.50 -20.44
C GLU A 179 -16.21 -1.10 -20.03
N ILE A 180 -14.98 -0.98 -19.50
CA ILE A 180 -14.37 0.29 -19.12
C ILE A 180 -13.52 0.80 -20.30
N ASN A 181 -13.92 1.93 -20.88
CA ASN A 181 -13.17 2.58 -21.94
C ASN A 181 -11.81 3.06 -21.41
N TYR A 182 -10.73 2.42 -21.88
CA TYR A 182 -9.33 2.80 -21.65
C TYR A 182 -9.08 4.32 -21.75
N SER A 183 -9.80 5.01 -22.65
CA SER A 183 -9.69 6.46 -22.86
C SER A 183 -10.01 7.26 -21.60
N ASP A 184 -11.02 6.87 -20.84
CA ASP A 184 -11.63 7.76 -19.84
C ASP A 184 -10.75 7.87 -18.60
N LEU A 185 -10.13 6.77 -18.15
CA LEU A 185 -9.18 6.79 -17.04
C LEU A 185 -7.89 7.52 -17.43
N PHE A 186 -7.41 7.28 -18.65
CA PHE A 186 -6.17 7.91 -19.13
C PHE A 186 -6.33 9.43 -19.30
N GLU A 187 -7.44 9.88 -19.88
CA GLU A 187 -7.82 11.31 -19.92
C GLU A 187 -7.93 11.91 -18.51
N ARG A 188 -8.60 11.21 -17.59
CA ARG A 188 -8.73 11.70 -16.21
C ARG A 188 -7.39 11.91 -15.52
N VAL A 189 -6.42 11.02 -15.74
CA VAL A 189 -5.06 11.15 -15.19
C VAL A 189 -4.31 12.31 -15.84
N ASN A 190 -4.44 12.45 -17.16
CA ASN A 190 -3.76 13.50 -17.92
C ASN A 190 -4.27 14.90 -17.57
N ASP A 191 -5.60 15.07 -17.49
CA ASP A 191 -6.25 16.37 -17.32
C ASP A 191 -6.67 16.65 -15.87
N ALA A 192 -6.23 15.82 -14.91
CA ALA A 192 -6.45 16.08 -13.50
C ALA A 192 -5.81 17.43 -13.09
N PRO A 193 -6.57 18.36 -12.47
CA PRO A 193 -6.03 19.67 -12.09
C PRO A 193 -4.89 19.57 -11.08
N LEU A 194 -4.98 18.65 -10.12
CA LEU A 194 -3.85 18.16 -9.34
C LEU A 194 -3.83 16.63 -9.42
N LEU A 195 -2.70 16.06 -9.86
CA LEU A 195 -2.49 14.62 -9.87
C LEU A 195 -1.54 14.23 -8.74
N VAL A 196 -1.90 13.21 -7.96
CA VAL A 196 -1.00 12.58 -7.00
C VAL A 196 -0.70 11.16 -7.48
N LEU A 197 0.56 10.92 -7.84
CA LEU A 197 1.11 9.62 -8.22
C LEU A 197 1.85 9.03 -7.02
N ASP A 198 1.18 8.13 -6.29
CA ASP A 198 1.76 7.50 -5.12
C ASP A 198 2.43 6.17 -5.48
N GLY A 199 3.67 5.97 -5.01
CA GLY A 199 4.41 4.73 -5.19
C GLY A 199 5.12 4.64 -6.55
N LEU A 200 5.64 5.76 -7.07
CA LEU A 200 6.52 5.74 -8.23
C LEU A 200 7.84 5.05 -7.83
N GLY A 201 8.04 3.83 -8.32
CA GLY A 201 9.21 3.02 -8.02
C GLY A 201 9.55 2.13 -9.20
N ALA A 202 10.43 1.17 -8.99
CA ALA A 202 10.91 0.30 -10.07
C ALA A 202 9.81 -0.55 -10.74
N GLN A 203 8.60 -0.66 -10.18
CA GLN A 203 7.41 -1.24 -10.84
C GLN A 203 7.11 -0.55 -12.19
N SER A 204 7.54 0.72 -12.35
CA SER A 204 7.45 1.54 -13.56
C SER A 204 8.44 1.19 -14.67
N SER A 205 9.28 0.16 -14.50
CA SER A 205 10.41 -0.16 -15.39
C SER A 205 10.11 -1.08 -16.57
N THR A 206 8.91 -1.69 -16.65
CA THR A 206 8.54 -2.40 -17.90
C THR A 206 8.46 -1.39 -19.04
N SER A 207 8.93 -1.73 -20.25
CA SER A 207 8.92 -0.79 -21.38
C SER A 207 7.54 -0.18 -21.65
N TRP A 208 6.48 -0.97 -21.42
CA TRP A 208 5.11 -0.49 -21.51
C TRP A 208 4.75 0.51 -20.39
N ALA A 209 5.09 0.22 -19.13
CA ALA A 209 4.85 1.15 -18.02
C ALA A 209 5.65 2.44 -18.17
N GLN A 210 6.91 2.34 -18.60
CA GLN A 210 7.76 3.49 -18.91
C GLN A 210 7.13 4.35 -20.01
N GLU A 211 6.69 3.74 -21.10
CA GLU A 211 6.04 4.46 -22.20
C GLU A 211 4.78 5.20 -21.71
N LYS A 212 3.92 4.54 -20.93
CA LYS A 212 2.69 5.15 -20.41
C LYS A 212 2.94 6.26 -19.41
N LEU A 213 3.88 6.07 -18.49
CA LEU A 213 4.27 7.11 -17.55
C LEU A 213 4.94 8.27 -18.29
N GLN A 214 5.82 8.02 -19.26
CA GLN A 214 6.39 9.08 -20.10
C GLN A 214 5.29 9.88 -20.83
N GLN A 215 4.24 9.24 -21.35
CA GLN A 215 3.10 9.94 -21.96
C GLN A 215 2.40 10.86 -20.95
N ILE A 216 2.07 10.36 -19.76
CA ILE A 216 1.41 11.15 -18.69
C ILE A 216 2.30 12.32 -18.26
N PHE A 217 3.56 12.07 -17.95
CA PHE A 217 4.50 13.10 -17.49
C PHE A 217 4.76 14.15 -18.56
N ASN A 218 4.82 13.77 -19.84
CA ASN A 218 5.01 14.70 -20.95
C ASN A 218 3.82 15.62 -21.16
N HIS A 219 2.61 15.05 -21.16
CA HIS A 219 1.39 15.84 -21.25
C HIS A 219 1.34 16.88 -20.14
N ARG A 220 1.54 16.43 -18.90
CA ARG A 220 1.47 17.30 -17.72
C ARG A 220 2.59 18.33 -17.66
N ALA A 221 3.80 17.98 -18.08
CA ALA A 221 4.92 18.93 -18.14
C ALA A 221 4.67 20.02 -19.18
N ASN A 222 4.16 19.66 -20.36
CA ASN A 222 3.88 20.60 -21.43
C ASN A 222 2.70 21.51 -21.11
N ALA A 223 1.70 20.99 -20.40
CA ALA A 223 0.53 21.75 -19.95
C ALA A 223 0.76 22.49 -18.62
N GLY A 224 1.92 22.34 -17.98
CA GLY A 224 2.23 23.00 -16.71
C GLY A 224 1.39 22.52 -15.51
N LEU A 225 0.86 21.29 -15.58
CA LEU A 225 -0.13 20.80 -14.63
C LEU A 225 0.52 20.36 -13.29
N PRO A 226 -0.03 20.81 -12.14
CA PRO A 226 0.48 20.46 -10.82
C PRO A 226 0.50 18.96 -10.56
N THR A 227 1.63 18.42 -10.09
CA THR A 227 1.77 16.96 -9.90
C THR A 227 2.57 16.64 -8.64
N VAL A 228 1.99 15.85 -7.73
CA VAL A 228 2.69 15.31 -6.56
C VAL A 228 3.10 13.87 -6.86
N ILE A 229 4.35 13.53 -6.57
CA ILE A 229 4.94 12.22 -6.85
C ILE A 229 5.54 11.71 -5.55
N THR A 230 5.25 10.46 -5.16
CA THR A 230 5.99 9.80 -4.09
C THR A 230 6.87 8.72 -4.67
N THR A 231 8.12 8.63 -4.21
CA THR A 231 9.04 7.57 -4.63
C THR A 231 9.84 7.04 -3.46
N THR A 232 10.00 5.71 -3.44
CA THR A 232 10.79 4.99 -2.43
C THR A 232 12.24 4.77 -2.84
N THR A 233 12.52 5.00 -4.12
CA THR A 233 13.80 4.76 -4.78
C THR A 233 14.56 6.07 -4.95
N GLU A 234 15.89 6.02 -4.94
CA GLU A 234 16.71 7.17 -5.35
C GLU A 234 16.38 7.60 -6.78
N LEU A 235 16.38 8.92 -7.05
CA LEU A 235 16.13 9.46 -8.40
C LEU A 235 17.06 8.88 -9.49
N ASN A 236 18.22 8.34 -9.10
CA ASN A 236 19.20 7.75 -10.01
C ASN A 236 18.77 6.38 -10.56
N GLU A 237 17.84 5.71 -9.91
CA GLU A 237 17.32 4.39 -10.32
C GLU A 237 15.96 4.50 -11.02
N LEU A 238 15.39 5.71 -11.10
CA LEU A 238 14.25 5.98 -11.96
C LEU A 238 14.66 5.97 -13.44
N ASP A 239 13.68 5.80 -14.31
CA ASP A 239 13.86 5.93 -15.75
C ASP A 239 14.62 7.25 -16.08
N PRO A 240 15.69 7.21 -16.90
CA PRO A 240 16.53 8.38 -17.15
C PRO A 240 15.76 9.59 -17.66
N TYR A 241 14.67 9.38 -18.40
CA TYR A 241 13.81 10.44 -18.87
C TYR A 241 13.03 11.10 -17.72
N LEU A 242 12.35 10.30 -16.90
CA LEU A 242 11.62 10.79 -15.72
C LEU A 242 12.58 11.48 -14.73
N ALA A 243 13.74 10.88 -14.46
CA ALA A 243 14.76 11.45 -13.60
C ALA A 243 15.26 12.82 -14.13
N SER A 244 15.47 12.95 -15.43
CA SER A 244 15.87 14.22 -16.06
C SER A 244 14.81 15.31 -15.86
N ARG A 245 13.52 14.98 -16.00
CA ARG A 245 12.42 15.92 -15.77
C ARG A 245 12.28 16.31 -14.30
N MET A 246 12.35 15.35 -13.39
CA MET A 246 12.25 15.60 -11.94
C MET A 246 13.44 16.40 -11.39
N ARG A 247 14.62 16.36 -12.04
CA ARG A 247 15.77 17.17 -11.65
C ARG A 247 15.71 18.62 -12.12
N GLN A 248 14.74 19.00 -12.96
CA GLN A 248 14.60 20.37 -13.42
C GLN A 248 14.03 21.24 -12.29
N PRO A 249 14.81 22.17 -11.69
CA PRO A 249 14.37 22.91 -10.50
C PRO A 249 13.18 23.85 -10.77
N LEU A 250 13.00 24.24 -12.03
CA LEU A 250 11.87 25.05 -12.49
C LEU A 250 10.57 24.26 -12.64
N LEU A 251 10.68 22.93 -12.79
CA LEU A 251 9.54 22.04 -13.00
C LEU A 251 9.20 21.25 -11.75
N CYS A 252 10.20 20.76 -11.00
CA CYS A 252 9.98 19.85 -9.89
C CYS A 252 10.84 20.24 -8.67
N ARG A 253 10.16 20.36 -7.52
CA ARG A 253 10.77 20.51 -6.20
C ARG A 253 10.87 19.14 -5.54
N ILE A 254 12.08 18.72 -5.23
CA ILE A 254 12.36 17.43 -4.57
C ILE A 254 12.48 17.66 -3.06
N LEU A 255 11.74 16.89 -2.26
CA LEU A 255 11.78 16.87 -0.81
C LEU A 255 12.21 15.48 -0.33
N GLU A 256 13.34 15.42 0.34
CA GLU A 256 13.80 14.20 1.00
C GLU A 256 13.21 14.14 2.41
N VAL A 257 12.28 13.20 2.61
CA VAL A 257 11.51 13.07 3.85
C VAL A 257 12.34 12.41 4.97
N ARG A 258 13.44 11.74 4.60
CA ARG A 258 14.38 11.08 5.52
C ARG A 258 15.73 10.90 4.80
N PRO A 259 16.89 10.93 5.49
CA PRO A 259 18.17 10.73 4.82
C PRO A 259 18.21 9.35 4.13
N THR A 260 18.33 9.38 2.81
CA THR A 260 18.90 8.30 2.01
C THR A 260 20.38 8.32 2.31
N HIS A 261 20.86 7.39 3.15
CA HIS A 261 22.28 7.34 3.48
C HIS A 261 23.11 7.26 2.19
N ALA A 262 23.70 8.37 1.80
CA ALA A 262 24.64 8.51 0.70
C ALA A 262 25.95 7.81 1.07
N GLY A 263 25.92 6.47 1.02
CA GLY A 263 27.06 5.60 1.15
C GLY A 263 26.89 4.50 0.12
N GLY A 264 27.58 4.65 -1.01
CA GLY A 264 27.44 3.78 -2.17
C GLY A 264 27.58 2.30 -1.81
N GLN A 265 26.45 1.60 -1.87
CA GLN A 265 26.28 0.19 -2.22
C GLN A 265 24.79 -0.10 -2.13
N GLY A 266 24.11 -0.04 -3.28
CA GLY A 266 22.79 -0.60 -3.62
C GLY A 266 21.70 -0.65 -2.56
N GLN A 267 20.46 -0.33 -2.96
CA GLN A 267 19.23 -0.62 -2.22
C GLN A 267 18.97 -2.13 -1.97
N SER A 268 20.02 -2.96 -1.89
CA SER A 268 20.01 -4.41 -1.77
C SER A 268 20.33 -4.93 -0.36
N HIS A 269 20.32 -4.08 0.69
CA HIS A 269 20.81 -4.47 2.02
C HIS A 269 19.80 -4.49 3.18
N ARG A 270 18.50 -4.26 2.95
CA ARG A 270 17.49 -4.50 4.01
C ARG A 270 16.84 -5.88 3.95
N LEU A 271 16.69 -6.46 2.76
CA LEU A 271 16.16 -7.81 2.64
C LEU A 271 17.18 -8.85 3.12
N GLY A 272 16.76 -9.76 4.00
CA GLY A 272 17.61 -10.81 4.54
C GLY A 272 18.43 -10.46 5.77
N ARG A 273 18.28 -9.25 6.33
CA ARG A 273 18.83 -8.90 7.66
C ARG A 273 17.70 -8.55 8.61
N VAL A 274 17.84 -8.98 9.87
CA VAL A 274 16.95 -8.49 10.93
C VAL A 274 17.40 -7.09 11.33
N GLU A 275 16.48 -6.13 11.37
CA GLU A 275 16.84 -4.76 11.75
C GLU A 275 17.39 -4.70 13.18
N PRO A 276 18.48 -3.95 13.44
CA PRO A 276 19.08 -3.86 14.77
C PRO A 276 18.12 -3.38 15.87
N GLU A 277 17.14 -2.54 15.51
CA GLU A 277 16.13 -2.06 16.45
C GLU A 277 15.15 -3.17 16.86
N MET A 278 14.75 -4.02 15.90
CA MET A 278 13.90 -5.19 16.17
C MET A 278 14.63 -6.17 17.10
N LEU A 279 15.91 -6.44 16.84
CA LEU A 279 16.74 -7.31 17.69
C LEU A 279 16.87 -6.79 19.14
N ARG A 280 16.88 -5.47 19.34
CA ARG A 280 16.94 -4.86 20.69
C ARG A 280 15.62 -4.91 21.44
N ARG A 281 14.49 -4.91 20.72
CA ARG A 281 13.13 -4.76 21.27
C ARG A 281 12.31 -6.04 21.33
N MET A 282 12.69 -7.06 20.55
CA MET A 282 11.92 -8.29 20.37
C MET A 282 12.77 -9.49 20.83
N THR A 283 13.02 -9.55 22.13
CA THR A 283 13.75 -10.66 22.78
C THR A 283 12.80 -11.55 23.56
N PHE A 284 13.20 -12.79 23.86
CA PHE A 284 12.40 -13.69 24.71
C PHE A 284 12.12 -13.10 26.09
N GLU A 285 13.07 -12.35 26.66
CA GLU A 285 12.95 -11.71 27.97
C GLU A 285 11.89 -10.59 27.99
N GLN A 286 11.70 -9.92 26.86
CA GLN A 286 10.75 -8.83 26.70
C GLN A 286 9.37 -9.30 26.21
N PHE A 287 9.18 -10.61 26.00
CA PHE A 287 7.90 -11.17 25.59
C PHE A 287 6.99 -11.41 26.80
N ASP A 288 5.86 -10.72 26.88
CA ASP A 288 4.90 -10.88 27.97
C ASP A 288 3.94 -12.05 27.73
N ILE A 289 4.27 -13.21 28.32
CA ILE A 289 3.47 -14.43 28.25
C ILE A 289 2.13 -14.30 28.99
N ARG A 290 1.96 -13.27 29.84
CA ARG A 290 0.73 -13.03 30.61
C ARG A 290 -0.32 -12.25 29.82
N GLY A 291 -0.03 -11.80 28.60
CA GLY A 291 -0.98 -11.11 27.72
C GLY A 291 -1.65 -9.86 28.35
N ASN A 292 -2.69 -9.34 27.68
CA ASN A 292 -3.51 -8.24 28.21
C ASN A 292 -4.84 -8.76 28.77
N ARG A 293 -4.86 -9.24 30.02
CA ARG A 293 -6.00 -9.94 30.66
C ARG A 293 -6.50 -11.15 29.84
N PRO A 294 -5.63 -12.12 29.50
CA PRO A 294 -6.04 -13.27 28.72
C PRO A 294 -6.97 -14.20 29.51
N SER A 295 -7.84 -14.91 28.79
CA SER A 295 -8.49 -16.09 29.34
C SER A 295 -7.45 -17.19 29.62
N SER A 296 -7.76 -18.18 30.47
CA SER A 296 -6.88 -19.31 30.74
C SER A 296 -6.44 -20.05 29.45
N GLN A 297 -7.29 -20.06 28.43
CA GLN A 297 -7.00 -20.66 27.12
C GLN A 297 -6.03 -19.81 26.29
N GLN A 298 -6.20 -18.49 26.27
CA GLN A 298 -5.30 -17.56 25.58
C GLN A 298 -3.90 -17.56 26.21
N GLN A 299 -3.83 -17.64 27.54
CA GLN A 299 -2.56 -17.76 28.25
C GLN A 299 -1.85 -19.08 27.93
N ALA A 300 -2.58 -20.20 27.85
CA ALA A 300 -2.02 -21.49 27.47
C ALA A 300 -1.49 -21.49 26.02
N SER A 301 -2.21 -20.85 25.08
CA SER A 301 -1.77 -20.67 23.70
C SER A 301 -0.48 -19.84 23.58
N LEU A 302 -0.40 -18.71 24.28
CA LEU A 302 0.82 -17.88 24.32
C LEU A 302 2.01 -18.62 24.96
N GLN A 303 1.77 -19.36 26.04
CA GLN A 303 2.80 -20.17 26.69
C GLN A 303 3.32 -21.26 25.75
N ALA A 304 2.44 -21.98 25.08
CA ALA A 304 2.82 -23.01 24.11
C ALA A 304 3.64 -22.43 22.94
N ALA A 305 3.22 -21.28 22.40
CA ALA A 305 3.97 -20.58 21.35
C ALA A 305 5.36 -20.13 21.84
N PHE A 306 5.46 -19.61 23.06
CA PHE A 306 6.72 -19.17 23.65
C PHE A 306 7.67 -20.34 23.92
N GLU A 307 7.17 -21.45 24.44
CA GLU A 307 7.96 -22.67 24.69
C GLU A 307 8.46 -23.29 23.39
N ALA A 308 7.60 -23.39 22.38
CA ALA A 308 7.98 -23.88 21.07
C ALA A 308 9.01 -22.97 20.40
N ALA A 309 8.85 -21.65 20.47
CA ALA A 309 9.82 -20.70 19.94
C ALA A 309 11.18 -20.82 20.65
N GLN A 310 11.20 -20.98 21.98
CA GLN A 310 12.46 -21.23 22.71
C GLN A 310 13.10 -22.56 22.31
N SER A 311 12.30 -23.62 22.16
CA SER A 311 12.79 -24.93 21.73
C SER A 311 13.42 -24.83 20.33
N TYR A 312 12.72 -24.19 19.40
CA TYR A 312 13.19 -23.98 18.04
C TYR A 312 14.43 -23.08 17.97
N ALA A 313 14.56 -22.08 18.85
CA ALA A 313 15.77 -21.27 18.94
C ALA A 313 17.00 -22.07 19.42
N ARG A 314 16.82 -23.09 20.25
CA ARG A 314 17.91 -23.97 20.67
C ARG A 314 18.33 -24.91 19.55
N ASP A 315 17.35 -25.54 18.90
CA ASP A 315 17.58 -26.51 17.83
C ASP A 315 16.53 -26.34 16.71
N PRO A 316 16.80 -25.47 15.72
CA PRO A 316 15.90 -25.22 14.62
C PRO A 316 16.01 -26.38 13.62
N ASP A 317 15.05 -27.29 13.74
CA ASP A 317 14.82 -28.37 12.79
C ASP A 317 13.42 -28.23 12.18
N GLY A 318 13.31 -28.46 10.88
CA GLY A 318 12.04 -28.31 10.19
C GLY A 318 11.46 -26.89 10.29
N TRP A 319 10.14 -26.77 10.34
CA TRP A 319 9.43 -25.51 10.27
C TRP A 319 8.70 -25.16 11.57
N LEU A 320 8.61 -23.86 11.87
CA LEU A 320 7.75 -23.33 12.93
C LEU A 320 6.81 -22.28 12.34
N THR A 321 5.51 -22.54 12.38
CA THR A 321 4.50 -21.62 11.88
C THR A 321 3.67 -21.06 13.03
N LEU A 322 3.65 -19.74 13.15
CA LEU A 322 2.87 -18.99 14.13
C LEU A 322 1.73 -18.25 13.42
N PHE A 323 0.48 -18.52 13.77
CA PHE A 323 -0.68 -17.87 13.15
C PHE A 323 -1.73 -17.46 14.18
N GLY A 324 -2.61 -16.53 13.82
CA GLY A 324 -3.66 -16.01 14.71
C GLY A 324 -3.88 -14.51 14.52
N ASP A 325 -4.59 -13.88 15.45
CA ASP A 325 -5.03 -12.48 15.33
C ASP A 325 -3.88 -11.46 15.26
N THR A 326 -4.18 -10.25 14.77
CA THR A 326 -3.21 -9.16 14.67
C THR A 326 -2.75 -8.71 16.05
N GLY A 327 -1.44 -8.49 16.17
CA GLY A 327 -0.87 -7.94 17.40
C GLY A 327 -0.67 -8.95 18.53
N VAL A 328 -0.76 -10.26 18.32
CA VAL A 328 -0.50 -11.27 19.36
C VAL A 328 0.99 -11.59 19.61
N GLY A 329 1.90 -10.99 18.83
CA GLY A 329 3.35 -11.13 19.03
C GLY A 329 4.05 -12.20 18.17
N LYS A 330 3.43 -12.68 17.08
CA LYS A 330 4.02 -13.65 16.14
C LYS A 330 5.40 -13.20 15.61
N THR A 331 5.47 -11.98 15.07
CA THR A 331 6.72 -11.37 14.60
C THR A 331 7.74 -11.21 15.72
N HIS A 332 7.29 -10.89 16.95
CA HIS A 332 8.19 -10.77 18.10
C HIS A 332 8.90 -12.10 18.38
N LEU A 333 8.15 -13.21 18.42
CA LEU A 333 8.74 -14.53 18.65
C LEU A 333 9.68 -14.94 17.51
N ALA A 334 9.30 -14.70 16.25
CA ALA A 334 10.16 -14.99 15.10
C ALA A 334 11.49 -14.22 15.16
N VAL A 335 11.46 -12.94 15.52
CA VAL A 335 12.67 -12.11 15.70
C VAL A 335 13.48 -12.54 16.91
N ALA A 336 12.84 -12.91 18.02
CA ALA A 336 13.53 -13.40 19.21
C ALA A 336 14.32 -14.69 18.91
N ILE A 337 13.75 -15.59 18.11
CA ILE A 337 14.45 -16.79 17.61
C ILE A 337 15.66 -16.39 16.78
N ALA A 338 15.50 -15.48 15.80
CA ALA A 338 16.64 -15.02 15.00
C ALA A 338 17.73 -14.36 15.85
N ALA A 339 17.36 -13.57 16.86
CA ALA A 339 18.32 -12.93 17.75
C ALA A 339 19.21 -13.95 18.47
N GLU A 340 18.63 -15.04 18.98
CA GLU A 340 19.40 -16.13 19.61
C GLU A 340 20.28 -16.88 18.61
N ARG A 341 19.77 -17.19 17.41
CA ARG A 341 20.56 -17.90 16.39
C ARG A 341 21.72 -17.05 15.85
N LEU A 342 21.51 -15.74 15.70
CA LEU A 342 22.56 -14.80 15.30
C LEU A 342 23.69 -14.73 16.34
N LYS A 343 23.37 -14.78 17.64
CA LYS A 343 24.39 -14.86 18.71
C LYS A 343 25.23 -16.13 18.63
N LEU A 344 24.63 -17.24 18.18
CA LEU A 344 25.30 -18.52 17.97
C LEU A 344 26.01 -18.62 16.60
N GLY A 345 26.07 -17.52 15.83
CA GLY A 345 26.77 -17.45 14.54
C GLY A 345 25.99 -18.03 13.35
N MET A 346 24.73 -18.43 13.53
CA MET A 346 23.86 -18.86 12.43
C MET A 346 23.27 -17.63 11.74
N THR A 347 23.40 -17.55 10.42
CA THR A 347 22.80 -16.47 9.62
C THR A 347 21.30 -16.70 9.46
N ALA A 348 20.52 -15.64 9.69
CA ALA A 348 19.07 -15.64 9.52
C ALA A 348 18.68 -14.68 8.40
N TYR A 349 17.86 -15.13 7.47
CA TYR A 349 17.26 -14.32 6.41
C TYR A 349 15.86 -13.92 6.84
N PHE A 350 15.67 -12.64 7.16
CA PHE A 350 14.36 -12.09 7.48
C PHE A 350 13.73 -11.45 6.25
N ALA A 351 12.50 -11.83 5.95
CA ALA A 351 11.72 -11.32 4.84
C ALA A 351 10.29 -11.03 5.30
N PHE A 352 9.91 -9.75 5.25
CA PHE A 352 8.50 -9.39 5.24
C PHE A 352 7.95 -9.74 3.85
N VAL A 353 6.96 -10.62 3.79
CA VAL A 353 6.51 -11.23 2.52
C VAL A 353 6.11 -10.20 1.46
N PRO A 354 5.37 -9.12 1.77
CA PRO A 354 5.05 -8.08 0.79
C PRO A 354 6.30 -7.43 0.17
N GLU A 355 7.26 -7.04 1.02
CA GLU A 355 8.52 -6.43 0.58
C GLU A 355 9.41 -7.41 -0.20
N LEU A 356 9.41 -8.69 0.19
CA LEU A 356 10.13 -9.73 -0.54
C LEU A 356 9.58 -9.90 -1.95
N LEU A 357 8.26 -9.92 -2.12
CA LEU A 357 7.64 -10.06 -3.42
C LEU A 357 7.96 -8.87 -4.31
N ASP A 358 7.88 -7.65 -3.78
CA ASP A 358 8.31 -6.44 -4.48
C ASP A 358 9.78 -6.51 -4.90
N TYR A 359 10.66 -6.98 -4.02
CA TYR A 359 12.09 -7.14 -4.33
C TYR A 359 12.35 -8.24 -5.37
N LEU A 360 11.64 -9.36 -5.32
CA LEU A 360 11.77 -10.40 -6.33
C LEU A 360 11.31 -9.89 -7.70
N ARG A 361 10.22 -9.11 -7.76
CA ARG A 361 9.80 -8.43 -9.00
C ARG A 361 10.89 -7.50 -9.53
N PHE A 362 11.54 -6.74 -8.65
CA PHE A 362 12.64 -5.85 -9.00
C PHE A 362 13.79 -6.58 -9.70
N THR A 363 14.19 -7.76 -9.21
CA THR A 363 15.35 -8.50 -9.77
C THR A 363 15.13 -9.13 -11.16
N PHE A 364 13.90 -9.09 -11.71
CA PHE A 364 13.60 -9.54 -13.08
C PHE A 364 13.93 -8.52 -14.17
N THR A 365 14.38 -7.30 -13.84
CA THR A 365 14.77 -6.30 -14.84
C THR A 365 16.14 -6.64 -15.48
N PRO A 366 16.29 -6.56 -16.81
CA PRO A 366 17.54 -6.87 -17.52
C PRO A 366 18.78 -6.08 -17.05
N GLU A 367 18.58 -4.92 -16.42
CA GLU A 367 19.61 -3.99 -15.97
C GLU A 367 20.09 -4.23 -14.53
N SER A 368 19.53 -5.21 -13.81
CA SER A 368 19.94 -5.50 -12.43
C SER A 368 21.34 -6.12 -12.37
N ARG A 369 22.23 -5.51 -11.57
CA ARG A 369 23.57 -6.07 -11.25
C ARG A 369 23.49 -7.35 -10.39
N VAL A 370 22.33 -7.60 -9.76
CA VAL A 370 22.05 -8.80 -8.97
C VAL A 370 21.02 -9.62 -9.73
N THR A 371 21.42 -10.79 -10.24
CA THR A 371 20.52 -11.68 -10.95
C THR A 371 19.45 -12.19 -9.98
N TYR A 372 18.19 -12.18 -10.41
CA TYR A 372 17.05 -12.82 -9.73
C TYR A 372 17.44 -14.19 -9.15
N ASP A 373 18.11 -15.00 -9.94
CA ASP A 373 18.55 -16.34 -9.55
C ASP A 373 19.40 -16.34 -8.28
N ARG A 374 20.29 -15.35 -8.11
CA ARG A 374 21.17 -15.27 -6.94
C ARG A 374 20.40 -14.94 -5.66
N VAL A 375 19.49 -13.98 -5.72
CA VAL A 375 18.63 -13.60 -4.58
C VAL A 375 17.69 -14.74 -4.24
N PHE A 376 17.05 -15.30 -5.26
CA PHE A 376 16.10 -16.37 -5.10
C PHE A 376 16.77 -17.63 -4.53
N ASP A 377 18.00 -17.94 -4.96
CA ASP A 377 18.82 -19.01 -4.38
C ASP A 377 19.28 -18.71 -2.95
N GLN A 378 19.60 -17.45 -2.62
CA GLN A 378 19.92 -17.06 -1.25
C GLN A 378 18.74 -17.28 -0.30
N ILE A 379 17.52 -16.94 -0.71
CA ILE A 379 16.31 -17.15 0.08
C ILE A 379 16.01 -18.65 0.22
N LYS A 380 16.02 -19.38 -0.90
CA LYS A 380 15.77 -20.83 -0.93
C LYS A 380 16.74 -21.58 -0.03
N ASN A 381 18.02 -21.19 0.00
CA ASN A 381 19.06 -21.91 0.73
C ASN A 381 19.51 -21.22 2.03
N ALA A 382 18.76 -20.22 2.51
CA ALA A 382 19.07 -19.55 3.78
C ALA A 382 19.12 -20.57 4.94
N PRO A 383 20.15 -20.54 5.81
CA PRO A 383 20.27 -21.46 6.94
C PRO A 383 19.09 -21.38 7.91
N LEU A 384 18.56 -20.17 8.11
CA LEU A 384 17.28 -19.92 8.74
C LEU A 384 16.53 -18.89 7.91
N LEU A 385 15.32 -19.20 7.45
CA LEU A 385 14.44 -18.25 6.75
C LEU A 385 13.27 -17.86 7.63
N ILE A 386 12.98 -16.57 7.74
CA ILE A 386 11.76 -16.04 8.36
C ILE A 386 10.93 -15.39 7.27
N LEU A 387 9.72 -15.91 7.05
CA LEU A 387 8.69 -15.32 6.22
C LEU A 387 7.63 -14.70 7.14
N ASP A 388 7.70 -13.38 7.30
CA ASP A 388 6.79 -12.64 8.17
C ASP A 388 5.57 -12.14 7.37
N ASP A 389 4.37 -12.30 7.96
CA ASP A 389 3.06 -11.89 7.42
C ASP A 389 2.66 -12.57 6.09
N LEU A 390 2.83 -13.89 6.04
CA LEU A 390 2.35 -14.72 4.95
C LEU A 390 0.82 -14.77 4.94
N GLY A 391 0.18 -14.37 3.84
CA GLY A 391 -1.26 -14.60 3.61
C GLY A 391 -2.03 -13.44 2.98
N GLN A 392 -1.71 -12.18 3.31
CA GLN A 392 -2.44 -11.03 2.75
C GLN A 392 -2.15 -10.78 1.25
N GLU A 393 -1.04 -11.32 0.75
CA GLU A 393 -0.46 -11.08 -0.58
C GLU A 393 -0.94 -12.08 -1.66
N ASN A 394 -1.77 -13.07 -1.29
CA ASN A 394 -2.18 -14.17 -2.17
C ASN A 394 -3.16 -13.76 -3.29
N THR A 395 -3.44 -12.48 -3.50
CA THR A 395 -4.34 -11.98 -4.54
C THR A 395 -3.74 -12.03 -5.94
N SER A 396 -2.41 -12.05 -6.09
CA SER A 396 -1.75 -12.15 -7.40
C SER A 396 -1.27 -13.58 -7.74
N PRO A 397 -1.59 -14.13 -8.92
CA PRO A 397 -1.08 -15.44 -9.36
C PRO A 397 0.45 -15.54 -9.37
N TRP A 398 1.15 -14.45 -9.68
CA TRP A 398 2.62 -14.41 -9.69
C TRP A 398 3.20 -14.49 -8.27
N ALA A 399 2.62 -13.74 -7.32
CA ALA A 399 3.06 -13.75 -5.92
C ALA A 399 2.91 -15.15 -5.33
N TYR A 400 1.76 -15.77 -5.59
CA TYR A 400 1.48 -17.15 -5.20
C TYR A 400 2.49 -18.13 -5.81
N GLU A 401 2.79 -18.02 -7.12
CA GLU A 401 3.76 -18.88 -7.79
C GLU A 401 5.17 -18.78 -7.17
N LYS A 402 5.65 -17.56 -6.88
CA LYS A 402 6.98 -17.35 -6.30
C LYS A 402 7.09 -17.84 -4.87
N LEU A 403 6.08 -17.57 -4.03
CA LEU A 403 6.03 -18.13 -2.68
C LEU A 403 5.96 -19.65 -2.71
N TYR A 404 5.15 -20.22 -3.61
CA TYR A 404 5.05 -21.67 -3.78
C TYR A 404 6.42 -22.30 -4.11
N GLN A 405 7.20 -21.70 -5.01
CA GLN A 405 8.53 -22.20 -5.34
C GLN A 405 9.50 -22.19 -4.14
N ILE A 406 9.50 -21.14 -3.32
CA ILE A 406 10.31 -21.06 -2.10
C ILE A 406 9.87 -22.12 -1.09
N VAL A 407 8.57 -22.21 -0.84
CA VAL A 407 7.94 -23.15 0.11
C VAL A 407 8.25 -24.59 -0.28
N VAL A 408 8.06 -24.97 -1.55
CA VAL A 408 8.32 -26.33 -2.05
C VAL A 408 9.79 -26.71 -1.90
N HIS A 409 10.71 -25.83 -2.30
CA HIS A 409 12.14 -26.10 -2.20
C HIS A 409 12.55 -26.37 -0.75
N ARG A 410 12.13 -25.50 0.18
CA ARG A 410 12.50 -25.60 1.59
C ARG A 410 11.80 -26.75 2.31
N HIS A 411 10.59 -27.11 1.89
CA HIS A 411 9.86 -28.26 2.42
C HIS A 411 10.58 -29.57 2.03
N ASN A 412 10.91 -29.73 0.74
CA ASN A 412 11.64 -30.90 0.24
C ASN A 412 13.03 -31.05 0.87
N ALA A 413 13.73 -29.93 1.08
CA ALA A 413 15.05 -29.90 1.68
C ALA A 413 15.03 -29.87 3.23
N ARG A 414 13.85 -29.80 3.85
CA ARG A 414 13.65 -29.64 5.31
C ARG A 414 14.50 -28.52 5.93
N LEU A 415 14.63 -27.41 5.23
CA LEU A 415 15.45 -26.29 5.69
C LEU A 415 14.72 -25.50 6.79
N PRO A 416 15.43 -25.04 7.85
CA PRO A 416 14.81 -24.33 8.97
C PRO A 416 14.05 -23.08 8.56
N THR A 417 12.72 -23.08 8.75
CA THR A 417 11.85 -22.00 8.27
C THR A 417 10.85 -21.58 9.33
N ILE A 418 10.75 -20.29 9.58
CA ILE A 418 9.73 -19.70 10.46
C ILE A 418 8.74 -18.94 9.58
N ILE A 419 7.46 -19.17 9.80
CA ILE A 419 6.38 -18.49 9.09
C ILE A 419 5.49 -17.80 10.11
N THR A 420 5.15 -16.53 9.87
CA THR A 420 4.07 -15.85 10.59
C THR A 420 2.91 -15.57 9.65
N SER A 421 1.67 -15.75 10.12
CA SER A 421 0.47 -15.51 9.31
C SER A 421 -0.65 -14.86 10.14
N MET A 422 -1.44 -13.98 9.52
CA MET A 422 -2.72 -13.53 10.08
C MET A 422 -3.89 -14.44 9.71
N LEU A 423 -3.76 -15.20 8.62
CA LEU A 423 -4.78 -16.14 8.16
C LEU A 423 -4.67 -17.45 8.93
N ASP A 424 -5.82 -18.07 9.17
CA ASP A 424 -5.87 -19.44 9.64
C ASP A 424 -5.47 -20.38 8.49
N LEU A 425 -4.20 -20.76 8.49
CA LEU A 425 -3.64 -21.63 7.46
C LEU A 425 -4.16 -23.07 7.57
N THR A 426 -4.97 -23.43 8.58
CA THR A 426 -5.60 -24.76 8.67
C THR A 426 -6.84 -24.89 7.79
N ASP A 427 -7.54 -23.80 7.54
CA ASP A 427 -8.84 -23.80 6.84
C ASP A 427 -8.71 -23.57 5.33
N GLU A 428 -7.55 -23.12 4.85
CA GLU A 428 -7.30 -22.89 3.43
C GLU A 428 -6.83 -24.15 2.70
N SER A 429 -7.60 -24.60 1.70
CA SER A 429 -7.21 -25.67 0.78
C SER A 429 -6.32 -25.14 -0.34
N GLY A 430 -5.02 -24.99 -0.07
CA GLY A 430 -4.02 -24.50 -1.02
C GLY A 430 -2.72 -25.31 -1.02
N PRO A 431 -2.02 -25.45 -2.16
CA PRO A 431 -0.70 -26.11 -2.24
C PRO A 431 0.36 -25.60 -1.26
N ILE A 432 0.35 -24.31 -0.91
CA ILE A 432 1.24 -23.75 0.12
C ILE A 432 0.78 -24.22 1.52
N SER A 433 -0.49 -24.04 1.85
CA SER A 433 -1.09 -24.43 3.14
C SER A 433 -0.89 -25.91 3.44
N SER A 434 -1.06 -26.79 2.45
CA SER A 434 -0.83 -28.23 2.61
C SER A 434 0.61 -28.60 3.02
N ARG A 435 1.61 -27.80 2.63
CA ARG A 435 3.02 -28.02 3.02
C ARG A 435 3.34 -27.41 4.37
N VAL A 436 2.75 -26.26 4.67
CA VAL A 436 2.85 -25.63 5.99
C VAL A 436 2.22 -26.50 7.07
N GLN A 437 1.15 -27.22 6.74
CA GLN A 437 0.45 -28.15 7.62
C GLN A 437 1.13 -29.53 7.74
N ASP A 438 2.19 -29.81 6.98
CA ASP A 438 2.82 -31.13 6.98
C ASP A 438 3.50 -31.40 8.34
N PRO A 439 2.96 -32.34 9.15
CA PRO A 439 3.47 -32.59 10.49
C PRO A 439 4.84 -33.29 10.48
N SER A 440 5.27 -33.82 9.33
CA SER A 440 6.61 -34.41 9.17
C SER A 440 7.70 -33.37 8.90
N VAL A 441 7.30 -32.11 8.63
CA VAL A 441 8.21 -31.01 8.31
C VAL A 441 8.18 -29.91 9.35
N GLY A 442 7.07 -29.67 10.04
CA GLY A 442 7.04 -28.60 11.04
C GLY A 442 5.89 -28.62 12.02
N LEU A 443 5.98 -27.68 12.96
CA LEU A 443 5.00 -27.44 14.00
C LEU A 443 4.17 -26.20 13.67
N LEU A 444 2.85 -26.34 13.75
CA LEU A 444 1.88 -25.29 13.50
C LEU A 444 1.23 -24.87 14.82
N ILE A 445 1.36 -23.60 15.22
CA ILE A 445 0.88 -23.08 16.51
C ILE A 445 -0.02 -21.88 16.31
N ARG A 446 -1.24 -22.00 16.85
CA ARG A 446 -2.20 -20.91 16.93
C ARG A 446 -1.94 -20.06 18.16
N MET A 447 -1.87 -18.75 17.96
CA MET A 447 -1.73 -17.72 18.98
C MET A 447 -3.04 -16.94 19.14
N ASP A 448 -3.77 -17.20 20.22
CA ASP A 448 -5.00 -16.50 20.56
C ASP A 448 -4.74 -15.54 21.73
N ALA A 449 -4.73 -14.22 21.48
CA ALA A 449 -4.57 -13.22 22.53
C ALA A 449 -5.13 -11.84 22.13
N PRO A 450 -5.51 -10.99 23.09
CA PRO A 450 -5.78 -9.57 22.82
C PRO A 450 -4.50 -8.80 22.42
N ASP A 451 -4.65 -7.77 21.59
CA ASP A 451 -3.54 -7.00 20.98
C ASP A 451 -2.49 -6.55 22.01
N TYR A 452 -1.26 -7.04 21.82
CA TYR A 452 -0.06 -6.80 22.59
C TYR A 452 0.38 -5.32 22.59
N ARG A 453 0.00 -4.55 21.55
CA ARG A 453 0.42 -3.15 21.36
C ARG A 453 -0.22 -2.17 22.35
N VAL A 454 -1.35 -2.54 22.98
CA VAL A 454 -2.17 -1.65 23.83
C VAL A 454 -1.48 -1.27 25.15
N LYS A 455 -0.52 -2.07 25.65
CA LYS A 455 0.16 -1.80 26.94
C LYS A 455 1.12 -0.60 26.88
N ARG A 456 1.71 -0.30 25.71
CA ARG A 456 2.75 0.75 25.59
C ARG A 456 2.23 2.17 25.70
N GLN A 457 0.96 2.43 25.39
CA GLN A 457 0.36 3.78 25.53
C GLN A 457 0.00 4.15 26.98
N ARG A 458 -0.02 3.19 27.92
CA ARG A 458 -0.41 3.45 29.33
C ARG A 458 0.74 3.45 30.33
N GLY A 459 1.99 3.52 29.86
CA GLY A 459 3.18 3.73 30.70
C GLY A 459 3.35 5.19 31.15
N GLY A 460 2.32 5.77 31.77
CA GLY A 460 2.42 7.08 32.43
C GLY A 460 3.31 6.99 33.67
N ASN A 461 4.26 7.92 33.75
CA ASN A 461 5.27 8.09 34.80
C ASN A 461 4.69 7.92 36.23
N PRO A 462 5.22 7.04 37.10
CA PRO A 462 4.68 6.82 38.46
C PRO A 462 4.89 7.96 39.46
N ARG A 463 5.30 9.17 39.03
CA ARG A 463 5.75 10.24 39.94
C ARG A 463 4.69 11.27 40.35
N ASP A 464 3.50 11.30 39.75
CA ASP A 464 2.50 12.36 40.05
C ASP A 464 1.38 11.99 41.04
N ARG A 465 1.50 10.90 41.82
CA ARG A 465 0.45 10.50 42.79
C ARG A 465 0.78 10.70 44.27
N ARG A 466 1.80 11.48 44.62
CA ARG A 466 2.09 11.86 46.01
C ARG A 466 2.26 13.37 46.17
N ALA A 467 1.23 14.13 45.83
CA ALA A 467 1.08 15.52 46.24
C ALA A 467 -0.42 15.88 46.28
N ASN A 468 -1.20 15.14 47.06
CA ASN A 468 -2.47 15.59 47.62
C ASN A 468 -3.04 14.50 48.53
N ARG A 469 -2.60 14.51 49.79
CA ARG A 469 -3.36 14.06 50.95
C ARG A 469 -2.72 14.56 52.22
#